data_AF-A0A1V4TTC1-F1
#
_entry.id   AF-A0A1V4TTC1-F1
#
_cell.length_a   1.000
_cell.length_b   1.000
_cell.length_c   1.000
_cell.angle_alpha   90.00
_cell.angle_beta   90.00
_cell.angle_gamma   90.00
#
_symmetry.space_group_name_H-M   'P 1'
#
loop_
_entity.id
_entity.type
_entity.pdbx_description
1 polymer ?
#
loop_
_entity_poly.entity_id
_entity_poly.type
_entity_poly.pdbx_seq_one_letter_code
_entity_poly.pdbx_strand_id
1 'polypeptide(L)'
;MYLIIRCPSCSTFTYVDRYQKWKLCPQCGHAQEIARTPAYLDVEDFHEAEHIVKQMQKHLQAVKKKDFSPEETAELRHHYTEALRKRGRGTPVQ
;
A
#
# COMPACT_ATOMS: atom_id res chain seq x y z
N MET A 1 -9.67 -1.56 -7.16
CA MET A 1 -8.51 -2.15 -6.49
C MET A 1 -7.29 -1.27 -6.70
N TYR A 2 -6.58 -0.95 -5.63
CA TYR A 2 -5.42 -0.07 -5.63
C TYR A 2 -4.22 -0.79 -5.04
N LEU A 3 -3.06 -0.62 -5.66
CA LEU A 3 -1.81 -1.16 -5.16
C LEU A 3 -1.11 -0.09 -4.32
N ILE A 4 -0.74 -0.42 -3.09
CA ILE A 4 0.14 0.40 -2.27
C ILE A 4 1.56 0.12 -2.72
N ILE A 5 2.24 1.14 -3.23
CA ILE A 5 3.59 1.03 -3.78
C ILE A 5 4.49 2.10 -3.16
N ARG A 6 5.78 1.96 -3.40
CA ARG A 6 6.78 2.91 -2.94
C ARG A 6 7.62 3.39 -4.10
N CYS A 7 7.86 4.69 -4.16
CA CYS A 7 8.72 5.26 -5.17
C CYS A 7 10.16 4.75 -4.98
N PRO A 8 10.77 4.11 -5.99
CA PRO A 8 12.14 3.60 -5.88
C PRO A 8 13.18 4.72 -5.78
N SER A 9 12.85 5.93 -6.24
CA SER A 9 13.76 7.08 -6.23
C SER A 9 13.74 7.85 -4.91
N CYS A 10 12.56 8.26 -4.42
CA CYS A 10 12.44 9.10 -3.22
C CYS A 10 11.82 8.40 -2.02
N SER A 11 11.56 7.09 -2.12
CA SER A 11 11.03 6.29 -1.01
C SER A 11 9.64 6.71 -0.50
N THR A 12 8.94 7.57 -1.23
CA THR A 12 7.59 8.01 -0.84
C THR A 12 6.58 6.90 -1.11
N PHE A 13 5.75 6.57 -0.12
CA PHE A 13 4.57 5.73 -0.31
C PHE A 13 3.50 6.44 -1.14
N THR A 14 2.90 5.70 -2.07
CA THR A 14 1.77 6.15 -2.86
C THR A 14 0.88 4.95 -3.19
N TYR A 15 -0.25 5.21 -3.83
CA TYR A 15 -1.13 4.17 -4.32
C TYR A 15 -1.40 4.37 -5.80
N VAL A 16 -1.68 3.30 -6.52
CA VAL A 16 -1.96 3.31 -7.95
C VAL A 16 -3.14 2.40 -8.25
N ASP A 17 -3.98 2.77 -9.21
CA ASP A 17 -4.99 1.83 -9.70
C ASP A 17 -4.30 0.63 -10.35
N ARG A 18 -4.76 -0.59 -10.04
CA ARG A 18 -4.11 -1.84 -10.45
C ARG A 18 -3.95 -1.98 -11.97
N TYR A 19 -4.78 -1.31 -12.76
CA TYR A 19 -4.76 -1.41 -14.23
C TYR A 19 -3.87 -0.35 -14.88
N GLN A 20 -3.37 0.62 -14.12
CA GLN A 20 -2.41 1.60 -14.65
C GLN A 20 -1.04 0.96 -14.87
N LYS A 21 -0.48 1.18 -16.07
CA LYS A 21 0.87 0.71 -16.42
C LYS A 21 1.98 1.57 -15.85
N TRP A 22 1.72 2.88 -15.73
CA TRP A 22 2.68 3.88 -15.34
C TRP A 22 2.09 4.84 -14.29
N LYS A 23 2.93 5.31 -13.37
CA LYS A 23 2.58 6.37 -12.43
C LYS A 23 3.75 7.31 -12.17
N LEU A 24 3.50 8.61 -12.20
CA LEU A 24 4.47 9.60 -11.72
C LEU A 24 4.43 9.68 -10.20
N CYS A 25 5.60 9.67 -9.56
CA CYS A 25 5.70 9.95 -8.14
C CYS A 25 5.25 11.40 -7.87
N PRO A 26 4.27 11.63 -6.98
CA PRO A 26 3.80 12.98 -6.68
C PRO A 26 4.82 13.83 -5.92
N GLN A 27 5.87 13.23 -5.37
CA GLN A 27 6.92 13.94 -4.62
C GLN A 27 8.12 14.32 -5.49
N CYS A 28 8.67 13.38 -6.26
CA CYS A 28 9.89 13.62 -7.03
C CYS A 28 9.71 13.58 -8.56
N GLY A 29 8.50 13.31 -9.06
CA GLY A 29 8.24 13.21 -10.50
C GLY A 29 8.76 11.94 -11.17
N HIS A 30 9.40 11.02 -10.44
CA HIS A 30 9.93 9.78 -11.02
C HIS A 30 8.83 8.91 -11.64
N ALA A 31 9.02 8.49 -12.88
CA ALA A 31 8.10 7.60 -13.60
C ALA A 31 8.29 6.14 -13.18
N GLN A 32 7.24 5.55 -12.62
CA GLN A 32 7.23 4.18 -12.12
C GLN A 32 6.48 3.27 -13.09
N GLU A 33 7.13 2.22 -13.57
CA GLU A 33 6.48 1.11 -14.26
C GLU A 33 5.84 0.20 -13.20
N ILE A 34 4.51 0.13 -13.19
CA ILE A 34 3.78 -0.53 -12.09
C ILE A 34 4.06 -2.03 -12.04
N ALA A 35 4.19 -2.68 -13.21
CA ALA A 35 4.50 -4.10 -13.30
C ALA A 35 5.86 -4.49 -12.67
N ARG A 36 6.78 -3.53 -12.55
CA ARG A 36 8.12 -3.73 -11.96
C ARG A 36 8.24 -3.17 -10.54
N THR A 37 7.22 -2.49 -10.05
CA THR A 37 7.25 -1.84 -8.74
C THR A 37 6.67 -2.79 -7.70
N PRO A 38 7.40 -3.13 -6.62
CA PRO A 38 6.88 -3.96 -5.56
C PRO A 38 5.65 -3.31 -4.91
N ALA A 39 4.56 -4.07 -4.84
CA ALA A 39 3.36 -3.68 -4.10
C ALA A 39 3.41 -4.24 -2.67
N TYR A 40 3.13 -3.40 -1.68
CA TYR A 40 3.03 -3.80 -0.28
C TYR A 40 1.68 -4.47 -0.03
N LEU A 41 0.60 -3.84 -0.49
CA LEU A 41 -0.79 -4.27 -0.31
C LEU A 41 -1.59 -4.04 -1.59
N ASP A 42 -2.63 -4.85 -1.77
CA ASP A 42 -3.67 -4.71 -2.80
C ASP A 42 -5.00 -4.48 -2.09
N VAL A 43 -5.54 -3.27 -2.24
CA VAL A 43 -6.68 -2.77 -1.45
C VAL A 43 -7.90 -2.50 -2.33
N GLU A 44 -9.10 -2.51 -1.76
CA GLU A 44 -10.31 -2.54 -2.58
C GLU A 44 -10.59 -1.19 -3.25
N ASP A 45 -10.51 -0.10 -2.49
CA ASP A 45 -10.84 1.26 -2.92
C ASP A 45 -9.76 2.31 -2.60
N PHE A 46 -9.93 3.51 -3.16
CA PHE A 46 -8.92 4.58 -3.05
C PHE A 46 -8.92 5.29 -1.69
N HIS A 47 -10.05 5.32 -0.98
CA HIS A 47 -10.12 5.93 0.35
C HIS A 47 -9.35 5.07 1.35
N GLU A 48 -9.51 3.75 1.28
CA GLU A 48 -8.70 2.82 2.06
C GLU A 48 -7.22 2.95 1.71
N ALA A 49 -6.90 3.04 0.42
CA ALA A 49 -5.52 3.20 -0.04
C ALA A 49 -4.85 4.46 0.52
N GLU A 50 -5.55 5.59 0.48
CA GLU A 50 -5.05 6.85 1.02
C GLU A 50 -4.82 6.78 2.53
N HIS A 51 -5.75 6.16 3.26
CA HIS A 51 -5.63 6.01 4.71
C HIS A 51 -4.44 5.11 5.07
N ILE A 52 -4.28 3.98 4.40
CA ILE A 52 -3.18 3.03 4.64
C ILE A 52 -1.83 3.69 4.35
N VAL A 53 -1.68 4.43 3.25
CA VAL A 53 -0.44 5.17 2.95
C VAL A 53 -0.07 6.12 4.09
N LYS A 54 -1.04 6.90 4.59
CA LYS A 54 -0.82 7.81 5.71
C LYS A 54 -0.40 7.07 6.98
N GLN A 55 -1.04 5.93 7.29
CA GLN A 55 -0.71 5.11 8.45
C GLN A 55 0.69 4.51 8.35
N MET A 56 1.06 3.95 7.20
CA MET A 56 2.38 3.37 6.96
C MET A 56 3.49 4.43 7.09
N GLN A 57 3.29 5.61 6.49
CA GLN A 57 4.23 6.73 6.61
C GLN A 57 4.38 7.17 8.07
N LYS A 58 3.28 7.34 8.80
CA LYS A 58 3.29 7.72 10.21
C LYS A 58 4.00 6.68 11.07
N HIS A 59 3.75 5.39 10.83
CA HIS A 59 4.38 4.30 11.55
C HIS A 59 5.90 4.33 11.37
N LEU A 60 6.38 4.36 10.12
CA LEU A 60 7.82 4.39 9.82
C LEU A 60 8.52 5.62 10.41
N GLN A 61 7.86 6.79 10.38
CA GLN A 61 8.38 7.98 11.04
C GLN A 61 8.50 7.79 12.56
N ALA A 62 7.49 7.20 13.20
CA ALA A 62 7.51 6.95 14.65
C ALA A 62 8.62 5.97 15.06
N VAL A 63 8.85 4.90 14.29
CA VAL A 63 9.91 3.92 14.53
C VAL A 63 11.26 4.32 13.92
N LYS A 64 11.36 5.53 13.33
CA LYS A 64 12.54 6.07 12.65
C LYS A 64 13.13 5.14 11.59
N LYS A 65 12.29 4.30 10.96
CA LYS A 65 12.69 3.42 9.87
C LYS A 65 12.48 4.12 8.54
N LYS A 66 13.36 3.83 7.59
CA LYS A 66 13.17 4.26 6.21
C LYS A 66 12.13 3.39 5.54
N ASP A 67 12.19 2.06 5.68
CA ASP A 67 11.28 1.12 5.04
C ASP A 67 10.92 -0.04 5.96
N PHE A 68 9.88 -0.80 5.56
CA PHE A 68 9.54 -2.08 6.17
C PHE A 68 10.54 -3.14 5.72
N SER A 69 10.95 -4.00 6.64
CA SER A 69 11.69 -5.21 6.30
C SER A 69 10.80 -6.20 5.52
N PRO A 70 11.39 -7.22 4.89
CA PRO A 70 10.62 -8.31 4.28
C PRO A 70 9.66 -8.98 5.26
N GLU A 71 10.09 -9.18 6.51
CA GLU A 71 9.30 -9.78 7.58
C GLU A 71 8.12 -8.86 7.96
N GLU A 72 8.37 -7.57 8.15
CA GLU A 72 7.33 -6.58 8.46
C GLU A 72 6.33 -6.45 7.31
N THR A 73 6.79 -6.55 6.06
CA THR A 73 5.91 -6.52 4.88
C THR A 73 5.03 -7.77 4.81
N ALA A 74 5.57 -8.95 5.15
CA ALA A 74 4.80 -10.18 5.22
C ALA A 74 3.76 -10.13 6.34
N GLU A 75 4.13 -9.62 7.52
CA GLU A 75 3.23 -9.42 8.64
C GLU A 75 2.11 -8.42 8.31
N LEU A 76 2.44 -7.30 7.67
CA LEU A 76 1.47 -6.32 7.19
C LEU A 76 0.44 -6.94 6.24
N ARG A 77 0.90 -7.73 5.26
CA ARG A 77 0.02 -8.46 4.32
C ARG A 77 -0.87 -9.46 5.04
N HIS A 78 -0.32 -10.18 6.02
CA HIS A 78 -1.07 -11.14 6.81
C HIS A 78 -2.20 -10.45 7.61
N HIS A 79 -1.88 -9.38 8.35
CA HIS A 79 -2.86 -8.63 9.11
C HIS A 79 -3.96 -8.03 8.24
N TYR A 80 -3.60 -7.49 7.08
CA TYR A 80 -4.56 -6.96 6.13
C TYR A 80 -5.51 -8.04 5.60
N THR A 81 -4.95 -9.20 5.20
CA THR A 81 -5.75 -10.35 4.72
C THR A 81 -6.70 -10.86 5.80
N GLU A 82 -6.24 -10.97 7.05
CA GLU A 82 -7.07 -11.38 8.18
C GLU A 82 -8.18 -10.36 8.48
N ALA A 83 -7.88 -9.07 8.38
CA ALA A 83 -8.88 -8.02 8.54
C ALA A 83 -9.97 -8.10 7.46
N LEU A 84 -9.59 -8.32 6.19
CA LEU A 84 -10.54 -8.54 5.09
C LEU A 84 -11.42 -9.76 5.33
N ARG A 85 -10.84 -10.89 5.79
CA ARG A 85 -11.61 -12.11 6.12
C ARG A 85 -12.59 -11.91 7.27
N LYS A 86 -12.28 -11.03 8.22
CA LYS A 86 -13.20 -10.68 9.32
C LYS A 86 -14.32 -9.77 8.83
N ARG A 87 -14.01 -8.80 7.96
CA ARG A 87 -15.01 -7.93 7.30
C ARG A 87 -15.97 -8.74 6.43
N GLY A 88 -15.45 -9.67 5.62
CA GLY A 88 -16.26 -10.55 4.78
C GLY A 88 -17.12 -11.58 5.53
N ARG A 89 -16.84 -11.83 6.83
CA ARG A 89 -17.67 -12.68 7.70
C ARG A 89 -18.78 -11.90 8.43
N GLY A 90 -18.91 -10.60 8.19
CA GLY A 90 -19.82 -9.68 8.91
C GLY A 90 -21.12 -9.32 8.20
N THR A 91 -21.40 -9.83 7.00
CA THR A 91 -22.66 -9.51 6.29
C THR A 91 -23.54 -10.75 6.17
N PRO A 92 -24.53 -10.97 7.06
CA PRO A 92 -25.74 -11.64 6.63
C PRO A 92 -26.46 -10.67 5.69
N VAL A 93 -26.59 -11.06 4.43
CA VAL A 93 -27.58 -10.48 3.53
C VAL A 93 -28.95 -10.78 4.15
N GLN A 94 -29.61 -9.74 4.66
CA GLN A 94 -31.04 -9.75 4.94
C GLN A 94 -31.79 -9.26 3.70
#